data_AF-A0A3D3XMG4-F1
#
_entry.id   AF-A0A3D3XMG4-F1
#
_cell.length_a   1.000
_cell.length_b   1.000
_cell.length_c   1.000
_cell.angle_alpha   90.00
_cell.angle_beta   90.00
_cell.angle_gamma   90.00
#
_symmetry.space_group_name_H-M   'P 1'
#
loop_
_entity.id
_entity.type
_entity.pdbx_description
1 polymer ?
#
loop_
_entity_poly.entity_id
_entity_poly.type
_entity_poly.pdbx_seq_one_letter_code
_entity_poly.pdbx_strand_id
1 'polypeptide(L)'
;MKFLHIEEAKYLEGYRVWLKFSDGIDGQVDLKGQLDGPIFEALQDLEYFKQFKLEGHTLTWPNGADFAPEYLHDLLPQIKTA
;
A
#
# COMPACT_ATOMS: atom_id res chain seq x y z
N MET A 1 8.80 9.60 20.01
CA MET A 1 9.01 9.32 18.57
C MET A 1 7.76 8.64 18.07
N LYS A 2 7.09 9.18 17.03
CA LYS A 2 5.93 8.53 16.41
C LYS A 2 6.45 7.63 15.30
N PHE A 3 6.21 6.33 15.40
CA PHE A 3 6.54 5.34 14.38
C PHE A 3 5.39 5.29 13.38
N LEU A 4 5.65 5.63 12.11
CA LEU A 4 4.62 5.62 11.07
C LEU A 4 4.29 4.18 10.69
N HIS A 5 3.01 3.85 10.72
CA HIS A 5 2.56 2.50 10.41
C HIS A 5 1.12 2.47 9.93
N ILE A 6 0.74 1.40 9.23
CA ILE A 6 -0.61 1.25 8.66
C ILE A 6 -1.53 0.65 9.73
N GLU A 7 -2.65 1.33 9.99
CA GLU A 7 -3.70 0.88 10.91
C GLU A 7 -4.79 0.09 10.19
N GLU A 8 -5.14 0.50 8.97
CA GLU A 8 -6.18 -0.14 8.15
C GLU A 8 -5.79 -0.14 6.67
N ALA A 9 -6.15 -1.20 5.96
CA ALA A 9 -6.01 -1.31 4.51
C ALA A 9 -7.27 -1.94 3.91
N LYS A 10 -7.78 -1.37 2.81
CA LYS A 10 -9.00 -1.82 2.14
C LYS A 10 -8.80 -1.83 0.63
N TYR A 11 -9.14 -2.94 0.00
CA TYR A 11 -9.11 -3.05 -1.45
C TYR A 11 -10.23 -2.17 -2.02
N LEU A 12 -9.92 -1.42 -3.08
CA LEU A 12 -10.91 -0.60 -3.78
C LEU A 12 -11.25 -1.22 -5.14
N GLU A 13 -10.35 -1.05 -6.11
CA GLU A 13 -10.51 -1.50 -7.49
C GLU A 13 -9.14 -1.59 -8.17
N GLY A 14 -8.97 -2.47 -9.15
CA GLY A 14 -7.70 -2.63 -9.86
C GLY A 14 -6.52 -2.77 -8.88
N TYR A 15 -5.51 -1.91 -9.00
CA TYR A 15 -4.36 -1.90 -8.11
C TYR A 15 -4.43 -0.81 -7.03
N ARG A 16 -5.64 -0.38 -6.68
CA ARG A 16 -5.88 0.68 -5.71
C ARG A 16 -6.28 0.13 -4.35
N VAL A 17 -5.63 0.69 -3.34
CA VAL A 17 -5.83 0.35 -1.94
C VAL A 17 -6.06 1.65 -1.18
N TRP A 18 -7.07 1.68 -0.31
CA TRP A 18 -7.21 2.73 0.68
C TRP A 18 -6.46 2.33 1.94
N LEU A 19 -5.68 3.26 2.49
CA LEU A 19 -4.82 3.06 3.64
C LEU A 19 -5.12 4.14 4.69
N LYS A 20 -5.03 3.75 5.97
CA LYS A 20 -5.03 4.68 7.10
C LYS A 20 -3.75 4.51 7.89
N PHE A 21 -3.09 5.63 8.16
CA PHE A 21 -1.81 5.69 8.84
C PHE A 21 -1.97 6.17 10.28
N SER A 22 -1.02 5.79 11.13
CA SER A 22 -1.00 6.11 12.57
C SER A 22 -0.85 7.60 12.91
N ASP A 23 -0.53 8.44 11.93
CA ASP A 23 -0.47 9.88 12.09
C ASP A 23 -1.84 10.57 11.87
N GLY A 24 -2.85 9.79 11.48
CA GLY A 24 -4.21 10.25 11.23
C GLY A 24 -4.47 10.58 9.75
N ILE A 25 -3.48 10.44 8.88
CA ILE A 25 -3.66 10.60 7.43
C ILE A 25 -4.25 9.31 6.86
N ASP A 26 -5.18 9.45 5.93
CA ASP A 26 -5.71 8.35 5.15
C ASP A 26 -5.85 8.75 3.68
N GLY A 27 -5.89 7.75 2.81
CA GLY A 27 -6.14 7.99 1.40
C GLY A 27 -5.92 6.79 0.51
N GLN A 28 -6.17 7.00 -0.77
CA GLN A 28 -6.03 6.00 -1.81
C GLN A 28 -4.65 6.07 -2.45
N VAL A 29 -4.01 4.92 -2.58
CA VAL A 29 -2.79 4.73 -3.38
C VAL A 29 -3.11 3.90 -4.62
N ASP A 30 -2.45 4.17 -5.74
CA ASP A 30 -2.50 3.36 -6.96
C ASP A 30 -1.14 2.68 -7.16
N LEU A 31 -1.10 1.36 -6.96
CA LEU A 31 0.14 0.58 -7.01
C LEU A 31 0.45 0.05 -8.41
N LYS A 32 -0.40 0.27 -9.42
CA LYS A 32 -0.23 -0.32 -10.76
C LYS A 32 1.16 -0.05 -11.36
N GLY A 33 1.66 1.17 -11.17
CA GLY A 33 2.96 1.61 -11.67
C GLY A 33 4.15 1.29 -10.73
N GLN A 34 3.94 0.56 -9.65
CA GLN A 34 4.95 0.23 -8.64
C GLN A 34 5.29 -1.27 -8.60
N LEU A 35 4.70 -2.07 -9.49
CA LEU A 35 4.83 -3.53 -9.51
C LEU A 35 5.99 -4.00 -10.41
N ASP A 36 7.15 -3.38 -10.27
CA ASP A 36 8.33 -3.64 -11.11
C ASP A 36 9.33 -4.57 -10.41
N GLY A 37 9.68 -5.66 -11.07
CA GLY A 37 10.71 -6.61 -10.61
C GLY A 37 10.14 -7.98 -10.24
N PRO A 38 11.03 -8.98 -10.07
CA PRO A 38 10.65 -10.39 -10.02
C PRO A 38 9.75 -10.74 -8.82
N ILE A 39 9.89 -10.04 -7.69
CA ILE A 39 9.05 -10.27 -6.51
C ILE A 39 7.61 -9.76 -6.70
N PHE A 40 7.39 -8.82 -7.62
CA PHE A 40 6.08 -8.22 -7.88
C PHE A 40 5.35 -8.83 -9.09
N GLU A 41 5.97 -9.76 -9.83
CA GLU A 41 5.36 -10.41 -10.99
C GLU A 41 4.02 -11.08 -10.64
N ALA A 42 3.94 -11.74 -9.47
CA ALA A 42 2.69 -12.36 -9.00
C ALA A 42 1.59 -11.32 -8.75
N LEU A 43 1.95 -10.09 -8.37
CA LEU A 43 0.99 -9.01 -8.10
C LEU A 43 0.41 -8.42 -9.41
N GLN A 44 0.93 -8.79 -10.59
CA GLN A 44 0.32 -8.44 -11.87
C GLN A 44 -0.99 -9.21 -12.13
N ASP A 45 -1.25 -10.27 -11.38
CA ASP A 45 -2.55 -10.92 -11.32
C ASP A 45 -3.44 -10.23 -10.27
N LEU A 46 -4.63 -9.80 -10.68
CA LEU A 46 -5.51 -9.02 -9.81
C LEU A 46 -6.07 -9.85 -8.64
N GLU A 47 -6.32 -11.15 -8.84
CA GLU A 47 -6.81 -12.02 -7.77
C GLU A 47 -5.72 -12.31 -6.76
N TYR A 48 -4.45 -12.37 -7.19
CA TYR A 48 -3.31 -12.42 -6.30
C TYR A 48 -3.09 -11.09 -5.57
N PHE A 49 -3.19 -9.96 -6.27
CA PHE A 49 -3.05 -8.64 -5.68
C PHE A 49 -4.04 -8.40 -4.54
N LYS A 50 -5.28 -8.88 -4.65
CA LYS A 50 -6.30 -8.77 -3.59
C LYS A 50 -5.96 -9.52 -2.30
N GLN A 51 -4.97 -10.41 -2.31
CA GLN A 51 -4.59 -11.23 -1.16
C GLN A 51 -3.64 -10.51 -0.19
N PHE A 52 -3.48 -9.19 -0.33
CA PHE A 52 -2.70 -8.42 0.62
C PHE A 52 -3.26 -8.55 2.04
N LYS A 53 -2.37 -8.42 3.01
CA LYS A 53 -2.69 -8.35 4.43
C LYS A 53 -1.82 -7.30 5.11
N LEU A 54 -2.23 -6.86 6.29
CA LEU A 54 -1.36 -6.10 7.18
C LEU A 54 -0.56 -7.07 8.04
N GLU A 55 0.76 -7.08 7.84
CA GLU A 55 1.70 -7.87 8.64
C GLU A 55 2.85 -6.97 9.07
N GLY A 56 3.22 -6.98 10.36
CA GLY A 56 4.26 -6.06 10.86
C GLY A 56 3.96 -4.58 10.63
N HIS A 57 2.68 -4.22 10.49
CA HIS A 57 2.18 -2.89 10.16
C HIS A 57 2.52 -2.35 8.76
N THR A 58 2.93 -3.24 7.85
CA THR A 58 3.15 -2.96 6.43
C THR A 58 2.13 -3.73 5.58
N LEU A 59 2.00 -3.35 4.31
CA LEU A 59 1.13 -4.04 3.35
C LEU A 59 1.94 -5.18 2.71
N THR A 60 1.53 -6.44 2.92
CA THR A 60 2.30 -7.64 2.53
C THR A 60 1.45 -8.66 1.76
N TRP A 61 2.09 -9.40 0.83
CA TRP A 61 1.49 -10.47 0.03
C TRP A 61 2.01 -11.87 0.40
N PRO A 62 1.31 -12.96 0.00
CA PRO A 62 1.72 -14.32 0.35
C PRO A 62 3.12 -14.75 -0.14
N ASN A 63 3.63 -14.13 -1.21
CA ASN A 63 4.99 -14.36 -1.72
C ASN A 63 6.08 -13.58 -0.96
N GLY A 64 5.70 -12.80 0.05
CA GLY A 64 6.62 -11.98 0.84
C GLY A 64 6.91 -10.62 0.22
N ALA A 65 6.26 -10.23 -0.88
CA ALA A 65 6.31 -8.86 -1.36
C ALA A 65 5.66 -7.92 -0.33
N ASP A 66 6.25 -6.77 -0.08
CA ASP A 66 5.69 -5.76 0.81
C ASP A 66 5.97 -4.33 0.35
N PHE A 67 5.17 -3.39 0.86
CA PHE A 67 5.38 -1.95 0.68
C PHE A 67 5.41 -1.25 2.02
N ALA A 68 6.58 -0.70 2.37
CA ALA A 68 6.78 0.01 3.63
C ALA A 68 5.79 1.19 3.82
N PRO A 69 5.34 1.48 5.06
CA PRO A 69 4.39 2.55 5.35
C PRO A 69 4.82 3.92 4.83
N GLU A 70 6.11 4.29 4.96
CA GLU A 70 6.64 5.57 4.50
C GLU A 70 6.51 5.73 2.99
N TYR A 71 6.81 4.66 2.25
CA TYR A 71 6.70 4.65 0.81
C TYR A 71 5.24 4.80 0.35
N LEU A 72 4.32 4.08 0.98
CA LEU A 72 2.89 4.19 0.68
C LEU A 72 2.33 5.57 1.04
N HIS A 73 2.81 6.16 2.14
CA HIS A 73 2.42 7.50 2.56
C HIS A 73 2.85 8.56 1.53
N ASP A 74 4.06 8.44 0.97
CA ASP A 74 4.56 9.36 -0.07
C ASP A 74 3.80 9.25 -1.41
N LEU A 75 3.14 8.12 -1.66
CA LEU A 75 2.28 7.93 -2.84
C LEU A 75 0.91 8.61 -2.70
N LEU A 76 0.53 9.04 -1.49
CA LEU A 76 -0.72 9.77 -1.32
C LEU A 76 -0.68 11.07 -2.13
N PRO A 77 -1.82 11.49 -2.73
CA PRO A 77 -1.89 12.76 -3.44
C PRO A 77 -1.49 13.90 -2.49
N GLN A 78 -0.34 14.51 -2.75
CA GLN A 78 0.09 15.69 -2.02
C GLN A 78 -0.94 16.80 -2.26
N ILE A 79 -1.68 17.19 -1.21
CA ILE A 79 -2.48 18.40 -1.26
C ILE A 79 -1.48 19.56 -1.33
N LYS A 80 -1.23 20.07 -2.54
CA LYS A 80 -0.54 21.34 -2.71
C LYS A 80 -1.48 22.42 -2.19
N THR A 81 -1.29 22.82 -0.93
CA THR A 81 -1.82 24.09 -0.44
C THR A 81 -1.19 25.19 -1.29
N ALA A 82 -2.01 25.87 -2.09
CA ALA A 82 -1.63 27.06 -2.82
C ALA A 82 -1.44 28.25 -1.87
#